data_AF-A0A2R6EWE9-F1
#
_entry.id   AF-A0A2R6EWE9-F1
#
_cell.length_a   1.000
_cell.length_b   1.000
_cell.length_c   1.000
_cell.angle_alpha   90.00
_cell.angle_beta   90.00
_cell.angle_gamma   90.00
#
_symmetry.space_group_name_H-M   'P 1'
#
loop_
_entity.id
_entity.type
_entity.pdbx_description
1 polymer ?
#
loop_
_entity_poly.entity_id
_entity_poly.type
_entity_poly.pdbx_seq_one_letter_code
_entity_poly.pdbx_strand_id
1 'polypeptide(L)'
;MAIDINLQQLGLEFGSGAAIGGIIGFAAKKVAKLIAVLVGLELALFKFLESRGILTVDWEQLTAGFVQASQDAAGGAPPSWLQTILSTLSVSAGFIGGFVLGFRRG
;
A
#
# COMPACT_ATOMS: atom_id res chain seq x y z
N MET A 1 -1.86 37.16 -6.06
CA MET A 1 -2.78 36.32 -6.84
C MET A 1 -3.52 35.46 -5.83
N ALA A 2 -4.74 35.85 -5.44
CA ALA A 2 -5.54 35.10 -4.47
C ALA A 2 -5.98 33.79 -5.14
N ILE A 3 -5.70 32.66 -4.51
CA ILE A 3 -6.17 31.37 -4.98
C ILE A 3 -7.65 31.31 -4.64
N ASP A 4 -8.50 31.63 -5.62
CA ASP A 4 -9.94 31.38 -5.57
C ASP A 4 -10.12 29.85 -5.63
N ILE A 5 -9.99 29.19 -4.48
CA ILE A 5 -10.27 27.77 -4.35
C ILE A 5 -11.78 27.64 -4.57
N ASN A 6 -12.20 27.34 -5.79
CA ASN A 6 -13.58 27.08 -6.09
C ASN A 6 -13.98 25.77 -5.38
N LEU A 7 -14.60 25.87 -4.20
CA LEU A 7 -14.98 24.73 -3.36
C LEU A 7 -15.81 23.69 -4.13
N GLN A 8 -16.56 24.10 -5.15
CA GLN A 8 -17.33 23.19 -5.99
C GLN A 8 -16.43 22.38 -6.92
N GLN A 9 -15.42 23.00 -7.52
CA GLN A 9 -14.45 22.31 -8.36
C GLN A 9 -13.55 21.38 -7.54
N LEU A 10 -13.10 21.84 -6.36
CA LEU A 10 -12.34 21.02 -5.43
C LEU A 10 -13.16 19.82 -4.94
N GLY A 11 -14.45 20.01 -4.62
CA GLY A 11 -15.35 18.92 -4.22
C GLY A 11 -15.60 17.89 -5.34
N LEU A 12 -15.65 18.33 -6.60
CA LEU A 12 -15.83 17.43 -7.75
C LEU A 12 -14.56 16.62 -8.03
N GLU A 13 -13.38 17.24 -7.96
CA GLU A 13 -12.08 16.58 -8.10
C GLU A 13 -11.81 15.61 -6.94
N PHE A 14 -12.16 16.00 -5.71
CA PHE A 14 -12.04 15.12 -4.54
C PHE A 14 -13.03 13.95 -4.57
N GLY A 15 -14.28 14.22 -4.98
CA GLY A 15 -15.34 13.21 -5.03
C GLY A 15 -15.08 12.15 -6.11
N SER A 16 -14.60 12.55 -7.28
CA SER A 16 -14.18 11.63 -8.33
C SER A 16 -12.95 10.83 -7.92
N GLY A 17 -11.95 11.46 -7.30
CA GLY A 17 -10.80 10.79 -6.69
C GLY A 17 -11.22 9.74 -5.65
N ALA A 18 -12.17 10.07 -4.77
CA ALA A 18 -12.67 9.16 -3.74
C ALA A 18 -13.47 7.99 -4.31
N ALA A 19 -14.26 8.19 -5.37
CA ALA A 19 -14.97 7.10 -6.03
C ALA A 19 -13.99 6.09 -6.65
N ILE A 20 -13.00 6.59 -7.40
CA ILE A 20 -11.95 5.76 -8.02
C ILE A 20 -11.12 5.06 -6.94
N GLY A 21 -10.70 5.80 -5.92
CA GLY A 21 -10.00 5.26 -4.76
C GLY A 21 -10.79 4.13 -4.11
N GLY A 22 -12.10 4.30 -3.90
CA GLY A 22 -12.98 3.29 -3.31
C GLY A 22 -13.04 1.98 -4.10
N ILE A 23 -13.19 2.06 -5.42
CA ILE A 23 -13.22 0.87 -6.29
C ILE A 23 -11.87 0.16 -6.26
N ILE A 24 -10.77 0.92 -6.40
CA ILE A 24 -9.41 0.37 -6.39
C ILE A 24 -9.08 -0.23 -5.02
N GLY A 25 -9.43 0.43 -3.93
CA GLY A 25 -9.22 -0.07 -2.56
C GLY A 25 -9.96 -1.39 -2.31
N PHE A 26 -11.20 -1.51 -2.80
CA PHE A 26 -11.96 -2.75 -2.71
C PHE A 26 -11.27 -3.91 -3.45
N ALA A 27 -10.83 -3.67 -4.69
CA ALA A 27 -10.10 -4.67 -5.48
C ALA A 27 -8.75 -5.03 -4.85
N ALA A 28 -8.01 -4.02 -4.37
CA ALA A 28 -6.72 -4.19 -3.72
C ALA A 28 -6.81 -5.12 -2.51
N LYS A 29 -7.90 -5.09 -1.74
CA LYS A 29 -8.07 -6.02 -0.61
C LYS A 29 -8.20 -7.49 -1.03
N LYS A 30 -8.85 -7.76 -2.16
CA LYS A 30 -8.95 -9.14 -2.70
C LYS A 30 -7.58 -9.64 -3.16
N VAL A 31 -6.83 -8.79 -3.84
CA VAL A 31 -5.45 -9.08 -4.26
C VAL A 31 -4.55 -9.30 -3.04
N ALA A 32 -4.65 -8.44 -2.02
CA ALA A 32 -3.89 -8.57 -0.78
C ALA A 32 -4.17 -9.91 -0.07
N LYS A 33 -5.43 -10.35 -0.02
CA LYS A 33 -5.79 -11.68 0.53
C LYS A 33 -5.13 -12.81 -0.27
N LEU A 34 -5.10 -12.72 -1.60
CA LEU A 34 -4.44 -13.72 -2.45
C LEU A 34 -2.93 -13.76 -2.20
N ILE A 35 -2.27 -12.60 -2.19
CA ILE A 35 -0.82 -12.50 -1.93
C ILE A 35 -0.50 -13.03 -0.53
N ALA A 36 -1.30 -12.70 0.49
CA ALA A 36 -1.10 -13.19 1.85
C ALA A 36 -1.16 -14.73 1.93
N VAL A 37 -2.05 -15.37 1.17
CA VAL A 37 -2.12 -16.83 1.08
C VAL A 37 -0.90 -17.41 0.39
N LEU A 38 -0.46 -16.84 -0.74
CA LEU A 38 0.72 -17.32 -1.47
C LEU A 38 1.99 -17.22 -0.61
N VAL A 39 2.24 -16.04 -0.02
CA VAL A 39 3.40 -15.81 0.84
C VAL A 39 3.34 -16.70 2.09
N GLY A 40 2.17 -16.84 2.71
CA GLY A 40 2.00 -17.72 3.87
C GLY A 40 2.29 -19.19 3.54
N LEU A 41 1.86 -19.66 2.36
CA LEU A 41 2.12 -21.02 1.90
C LEU A 41 3.61 -21.24 1.61
N GLU A 42 4.28 -20.28 0.96
CA GLU A 42 5.72 -20.33 0.70
C GLU A 42 6.53 -20.38 2.00
N LEU A 43 6.21 -19.53 2.97
CA LEU A 43 6.86 -19.54 4.28
C LEU A 43 6.61 -20.85 5.03
N ALA A 44 5.39 -21.40 4.95
CA ALA A 44 5.08 -22.71 5.53
C ALA A 44 5.88 -23.84 4.88
N LEU A 45 6.05 -23.81 3.55
CA LEU A 45 6.90 -24.77 2.82
C LEU A 45 8.36 -24.65 3.23
N PHE A 46 8.91 -23.44 3.35
CA PHE A 46 10.28 -23.24 3.79
C PHE A 46 10.51 -23.76 5.22
N LYS A 47 9.58 -23.48 6.15
CA LYS A 47 9.64 -24.06 7.50
C LYS A 47 9.57 -25.59 7.46
N PHE A 48 8.73 -26.16 6.60
CA PHE A 48 8.63 -27.61 6.46
C PHE A 48 9.95 -28.23 5.97
N LEU A 49 10.58 -27.65 4.94
CA LEU A 49 11.89 -28.11 4.44
C LEU A 49 13.01 -27.93 5.47
N GLU A 50 12.94 -26.86 6.27
CA GLU A 50 13.83 -26.63 7.41
C GLU A 50 13.71 -27.75 8.46
N SER A 51 12.47 -28.13 8.81
CA SER A 51 12.25 -29.24 9.75
C SER A 51 12.76 -30.60 9.26
N ARG A 52 12.92 -30.76 7.94
CA ARG A 52 13.45 -31.98 7.31
C ARG A 52 14.97 -31.95 7.15
N GLY A 53 15.63 -30.84 7.53
CA GLY A 53 17.07 -30.65 7.39
C GLY A 53 17.55 -30.49 5.95
N ILE A 54 16.64 -30.20 5.01
CA ILE A 54 16.97 -30.03 3.58
C ILE A 54 17.45 -28.60 3.30
N LEU A 55 16.99 -27.62 4.07
CA LEU A 55 17.25 -26.20 3.88
C LEU A 55 17.39 -25.49 5.25
N THR A 56 18.17 -24.42 5.34
CA THR A 56 18.23 -23.56 6.54
C THR A 56 17.69 -22.19 6.19
N VAL A 57 16.72 -21.69 6.96
CA VAL A 57 16.09 -20.39 6.75
C VAL A 57 16.64 -19.40 7.79
N ASP A 58 17.22 -18.30 7.33
CA ASP A 58 17.70 -17.23 8.21
C ASP A 58 16.54 -16.26 8.54
N TRP A 59 15.86 -16.55 9.63
CA TRP A 59 14.73 -15.75 10.12
C TRP A 59 15.13 -14.34 10.57
N GLU A 60 16.38 -14.14 10.97
CA GLU A 60 16.93 -12.84 11.38
C GLU A 60 16.99 -11.90 10.17
N GLN A 61 17.53 -12.38 9.05
CA GLN A 61 17.62 -11.59 7.82
C GLN A 61 16.27 -11.33 7.16
N LEU A 62 15.34 -12.30 7.22
CA LEU A 62 13.96 -12.07 6.76
C LEU A 62 13.29 -10.92 7.53
N THR A 63 13.50 -10.87 8.85
CA THR A 63 12.93 -9.82 9.71
C THR A 63 13.66 -8.49 9.51
N ALA A 64 14.99 -8.51 9.42
CA ALA A 64 15.82 -7.33 9.18
C ALA A 64 15.47 -6.67 7.84
N GLY A 65 15.26 -7.45 6.77
CA GLY A 65 14.83 -6.94 5.48
C GLY A 65 13.46 -6.26 5.53
N PHE A 66 12.51 -6.81 6.30
CA PHE A 66 11.19 -6.19 6.49
C PHE A 66 11.26 -4.90 7.29
N VAL A 67 12.06 -4.89 8.36
CA VAL A 67 12.28 -3.72 9.20
C VAL A 67 13.00 -2.62 8.42
N GLN A 68 14.01 -2.96 7.63
CA GLN A 68 14.73 -2.02 6.79
C GLN A 68 13.84 -1.43 5.71
N ALA A 69 13.04 -2.25 5.02
CA ALA A 69 12.04 -1.77 4.07
C ALA A 69 11.02 -0.81 4.72
N SER A 70 10.61 -1.09 5.96
CA SER A 70 9.72 -0.20 6.72
C SER A 70 10.42 1.10 7.15
N GLN A 71 11.69 1.02 7.55
CA GLN A 71 12.49 2.19 7.92
C GLN A 71 12.79 3.07 6.71
N ASP A 72 13.08 2.49 5.54
CA ASP A 72 13.26 3.24 4.30
C ASP A 72 11.97 3.97 3.88
N ALA A 73 10.80 3.34 4.11
CA ALA A 73 9.51 3.99 3.90
C ALA A 73 9.21 5.11 4.90
N ALA A 74 9.70 5.00 6.15
CA ALA A 74 9.47 5.98 7.22
C ALA A 74 10.53 7.09 7.30
N GLY A 75 11.75 6.84 6.82
CA GLY A 75 12.96 7.65 7.03
C GLY A 75 13.08 8.89 6.13
N GLY A 76 12.09 9.17 5.28
CA GLY A 76 11.96 10.48 4.65
C GLY A 76 12.83 10.73 3.41
N ALA A 77 13.40 9.70 2.78
CA ALA A 77 13.73 9.78 1.36
C ALA A 77 12.47 9.34 0.60
N PRO A 78 11.54 10.25 0.22
CA PRO A 78 10.35 9.84 -0.50
C PRO A 78 10.83 9.16 -1.78
N PRO A 79 10.61 7.85 -1.95
CA PRO A 79 10.97 7.18 -3.19
C PRO A 79 10.31 7.91 -4.36
N SER A 80 10.90 7.85 -5.55
CA SER A 80 10.48 8.66 -6.71
C SER A 80 8.98 8.55 -7.03
N TRP A 81 8.37 7.40 -6.76
CA TRP A 81 6.91 7.20 -6.85
C TRP A 81 6.11 7.97 -5.78
N LEU A 82 6.61 8.04 -4.53
CA LEU A 82 6.02 8.88 -3.49
C LEU A 82 6.13 10.35 -3.85
N GLN A 83 7.26 10.83 -4.39
CA GLN A 83 7.35 12.21 -4.88
C GLN A 83 6.33 12.50 -5.99
N THR A 84 6.08 11.52 -6.86
CA THR A 84 5.06 11.64 -7.92
C THR A 84 3.65 11.73 -7.34
N ILE A 85 3.32 10.92 -6.33
CA ILE A 85 2.04 11.00 -5.59
C ILE A 85 1.93 12.33 -4.84
N LEU A 86 3.03 12.78 -4.21
CA LEU A 86 3.10 14.06 -3.52
C LEU A 86 2.91 15.24 -4.49
N SER A 87 3.40 15.16 -5.71
CA SER A 87 3.20 16.20 -6.74
C SER A 87 1.79 16.23 -7.32
N THR A 88 1.06 15.11 -7.22
CA THR A 88 -0.36 14.98 -7.61
C THR A 88 -1.32 15.10 -6.41
N LEU A 89 -0.80 15.58 -5.27
CA LEU A 89 -1.46 15.47 -3.96
C LEU A 89 -2.86 16.10 -3.90
N SER A 90 -3.05 17.23 -4.58
CA SER A 90 -4.31 17.98 -4.60
C SER A 90 -5.48 17.13 -5.10
N VAL A 91 -5.21 16.21 -6.04
CA VAL A 91 -6.18 15.22 -6.54
C VAL A 91 -6.21 13.96 -5.66
N SER A 92 -5.10 13.65 -4.99
CA SER A 92 -4.92 12.38 -4.29
C SER A 92 -5.54 12.30 -2.88
N ALA A 93 -5.84 13.41 -2.22
CA ALA A 93 -6.42 13.34 -0.86
C ALA A 93 -7.85 12.76 -0.87
N GLY A 94 -8.63 13.02 -1.92
CA GLY A 94 -9.91 12.33 -2.17
C GLY A 94 -9.70 10.84 -2.45
N PHE A 95 -8.70 10.53 -3.28
CA PHE A 95 -8.31 9.15 -3.58
C PHE A 95 -7.92 8.34 -2.35
N ILE A 96 -7.08 8.87 -1.45
CA ILE A 96 -6.66 8.17 -0.23
C ILE A 96 -7.86 7.88 0.67
N GLY A 97 -8.74 8.88 0.86
CA GLY A 97 -9.97 8.71 1.65
C GLY A 97 -10.88 7.64 1.06
N GLY A 98 -11.09 7.68 -0.26
CA GLY A 98 -11.82 6.66 -0.99
C GLY A 98 -11.19 5.27 -0.88
N PHE A 99 -9.89 5.18 -1.12
CA PHE A 99 -9.09 3.95 -1.09
C PHE A 99 -9.15 3.25 0.25
N VAL A 100 -8.91 3.97 1.35
CA VAL A 100 -8.99 3.39 2.69
C VAL A 100 -10.41 2.86 2.96
N LEU A 101 -11.43 3.62 2.57
CA LEU A 101 -12.83 3.27 2.81
C LEU A 101 -13.27 2.06 1.96
N GLY A 102 -12.82 1.99 0.71
CA GLY A 102 -12.99 0.84 -0.18
C GLY A 102 -12.24 -0.40 0.30
N PHE A 103 -10.99 -0.24 0.71
CA PHE A 103 -10.15 -1.31 1.27
C PHE A 103 -10.73 -1.87 2.56
N ARG A 104 -11.30 -1.02 3.43
CA ARG A 104 -11.98 -1.49 4.65
C ARG A 104 -13.21 -2.34 4.32
N ARG A 105 -13.93 -2.02 3.23
CA ARG A 105 -15.15 -2.72 2.78
C ARG A 105 -14.92 -3.98 1.90
N GLY A 106 -13.75 -4.18 1.29
CA GLY A 106 -13.41 -5.40 0.49
C GLY A 106 -13.24 -6.69 1.28
#